data_AF-A0AAW9RDG6-F1
#
_entry.id   AF-A0AAW9RDG6-F1
#
_cell.length_a   1.000
_cell.length_b   1.000
_cell.length_c   1.000
_cell.angle_alpha   90.00
_cell.angle_beta   90.00
_cell.angle_gamma   90.00
#
_symmetry.space_group_name_H-M   'P 1'
#
loop_
_entity.id
_entity.type
_entity.pdbx_description
1 polymer ?
#
loop_
_entity_poly.entity_id
_entity_poly.type
_entity_poly.pdbx_seq_one_letter_code
_entity_poly.pdbx_strand_id
1 'polypeptide(L)'
;MRIITLNANGIRSAANKGFFDWMHARDPDVVCIQETKAQHQVLKDRMFFPEGYHTYYHDALKKGYSGVAIYSRHQPDRVHYGLGWDVMDHEGRWLQADFGDLSVISLYLQSGSSKEERQQVKYSAMDYLMPRLREMAADGREYIICGDWNIAHRNIDIKNWRSNQKNSGFLPEERAWLDELFDEAGWVDVFRRVDDREEQYTWWSNRGRAWDNNTGWRIDYHIATPGVAERAVSAEIYKDQRFSDHAPLTLDYEFTVPQRSPVE
;
A
#
# COMPACT_ATOMS: atom_id res chain seq x y z
N MET A 1 17.36 -3.74 0.79
CA MET A 1 16.29 -2.90 0.20
C MET A 1 15.30 -2.52 1.29
N ARG A 2 15.03 -1.22 1.48
CA ARG A 2 14.00 -0.69 2.38
C ARG A 2 12.81 -0.16 1.58
N ILE A 3 11.61 -0.64 1.89
CA ILE A 3 10.38 -0.15 1.27
C ILE A 3 9.46 0.41 2.35
N ILE A 4 8.88 1.58 2.08
CA ILE A 4 7.88 2.22 2.93
C ILE A 4 6.56 2.31 2.17
N THR A 5 5.46 1.97 2.83
CA THR A 5 4.11 2.29 2.35
C THR A 5 3.38 3.20 3.31
N LEU A 6 2.65 4.18 2.78
CA LEU A 6 1.79 5.07 3.54
C LEU A 6 0.57 5.49 2.71
N ASN A 7 -0.63 5.20 3.21
CA ASN A 7 -1.80 5.96 2.82
C ASN A 7 -1.72 7.36 3.47
N ALA A 8 -1.49 8.38 2.64
CA ALA A 8 -1.22 9.74 3.10
C ALA A 8 -2.48 10.54 3.47
N ASN A 9 -3.67 10.07 3.10
CA ASN A 9 -4.93 10.81 3.24
C ASN A 9 -4.80 12.28 2.78
N GLY A 10 -4.21 12.44 1.60
CA GLY A 10 -3.80 13.72 1.03
C GLY A 10 -2.32 14.02 1.23
N ILE A 11 -1.55 13.88 0.16
CA ILE A 11 -0.08 14.04 0.16
C ILE A 11 0.39 15.42 0.65
N ARG A 12 -0.36 16.49 0.34
CA ARG A 12 -0.06 17.85 0.82
C ARG A 12 -0.27 17.99 2.32
N SER A 13 -1.27 17.28 2.87
CA SER A 13 -1.54 17.26 4.32
C SER A 13 -0.42 16.50 5.05
N ALA A 14 -0.02 15.34 4.53
CA ALA A 14 1.11 14.57 5.04
C ALA A 14 2.43 15.37 4.97
N ALA A 15 2.68 16.07 3.87
CA ALA A 15 3.84 16.95 3.70
C ALA A 15 3.90 18.04 4.77
N ASN A 16 2.79 18.75 5.01
CA ASN A 16 2.70 19.79 6.05
C ASN A 16 2.92 19.25 7.46
N LYS A 17 2.72 17.94 7.67
CA LYS A 17 2.98 17.25 8.93
C LYS A 17 4.39 16.66 9.01
N GLY A 18 5.28 16.98 8.06
CA GLY A 18 6.69 16.57 8.09
C GLY A 18 6.98 15.19 7.49
N PHE A 19 6.06 14.61 6.70
CA PHE A 19 6.27 13.28 6.12
C PHE A 19 7.54 13.19 5.26
N PHE A 20 7.80 14.17 4.39
CA PHE A 20 8.95 14.11 3.48
C PHE A 20 10.29 14.28 4.21
N ASP A 21 10.34 15.10 5.26
CA ASP A 21 11.54 15.23 6.10
C ASP A 21 11.82 13.91 6.83
N TRP A 22 10.79 13.28 7.38
CA TRP A 22 10.88 11.96 8.01
C TRP A 22 11.29 10.90 6.99
N MET A 23 10.66 10.85 5.83
CA MET A 23 10.95 9.91 4.74
C MET A 23 12.41 9.99 4.34
N HIS A 24 12.95 11.20 4.13
CA HIS A 24 14.35 11.39 3.78
C HIS A 24 15.28 10.85 4.88
N ALA A 25 14.95 11.07 6.16
CA ALA A 25 15.74 10.55 7.29
C ALA A 25 15.67 9.01 7.43
N ARG A 26 14.62 8.36 6.92
CA ARG A 26 14.49 6.89 6.90
C ARG A 26 15.26 6.22 5.77
N ASP A 27 15.73 7.01 4.81
CA ASP A 27 16.57 6.57 3.69
C ASP A 27 15.99 5.38 2.86
N PRO A 28 14.69 5.34 2.51
CA PRO A 28 14.10 4.20 1.79
C PRO A 28 14.60 4.07 0.34
N ASP A 29 14.66 2.85 -0.18
CA ASP A 29 14.92 2.60 -1.61
C ASP A 29 13.68 2.90 -2.46
N VAL A 30 12.51 2.47 -1.97
CA VAL A 30 11.21 2.69 -2.61
C VAL A 30 10.17 3.16 -1.59
N VAL A 31 9.30 4.08 -1.99
CA VAL A 31 8.15 4.53 -1.20
C VAL A 31 6.89 4.49 -2.03
N CYS A 32 5.87 3.79 -1.52
CA CYS A 32 4.54 3.69 -2.09
C CYS A 32 3.59 4.59 -1.30
N ILE A 33 2.97 5.57 -1.96
CA ILE A 33 1.99 6.47 -1.35
C ILE A 33 0.61 6.20 -1.92
N GLN A 34 -0.37 6.05 -1.05
CA GLN A 34 -1.78 5.94 -1.40
C GLN A 34 -2.55 7.19 -1.01
N GLU A 35 -3.70 7.39 -1.65
CA GLU A 35 -4.61 8.50 -1.41
C GLU A 35 -3.91 9.87 -1.50
N THR A 36 -3.19 10.13 -2.59
CA THR A 36 -2.47 11.39 -2.80
C THR A 36 -3.40 12.60 -2.79
N LYS A 37 -4.66 12.46 -3.24
CA LYS A 37 -5.68 13.52 -3.38
C LYS A 37 -5.14 14.78 -4.07
N ALA A 38 -4.23 14.59 -5.00
CA ALA A 38 -3.62 15.64 -5.77
C ALA A 38 -3.52 15.19 -7.22
N GLN A 39 -3.46 16.17 -8.11
CA GLN A 39 -3.00 15.92 -9.47
C GLN A 39 -1.51 16.26 -9.49
N HIS A 40 -0.70 15.43 -10.13
CA HIS A 40 0.72 15.67 -10.33
C HIS A 40 1.01 17.11 -10.78
N GLN A 41 0.24 17.61 -11.77
CA GLN A 41 0.35 18.98 -12.30
C GLN A 41 0.16 20.12 -11.28
N VAL A 42 -0.49 19.88 -10.14
CA VAL A 42 -0.67 20.90 -9.10
C VAL A 42 0.38 20.81 -7.98
N LEU A 43 1.18 19.75 -7.96
CA LEU A 43 2.32 19.61 -7.06
C LEU A 43 3.48 20.41 -7.68
N LYS A 44 3.75 21.60 -7.14
CA LYS A 44 4.80 22.50 -7.66
C LYS A 44 6.01 22.62 -6.75
N ASP A 45 5.85 22.28 -5.48
CA ASP A 45 6.93 22.33 -4.51
C ASP A 45 7.91 21.17 -4.75
N ARG A 46 9.21 21.44 -4.61
CA ARG A 46 10.28 20.44 -4.78
C ARG A 46 10.20 19.34 -3.73
N MET A 47 9.54 19.55 -2.60
CA MET A 47 9.37 18.50 -1.60
C MET A 47 8.59 17.28 -2.11
N PHE A 48 7.71 17.45 -3.12
CA PHE A 48 6.99 16.34 -3.77
C PHE A 48 7.83 15.62 -4.83
N PHE A 49 9.04 16.14 -5.09
CA PHE A 49 10.02 15.64 -6.05
C PHE A 49 11.41 15.61 -5.38
N PRO A 50 11.56 14.84 -4.28
CA PRO A 50 12.78 14.86 -3.49
C PRO A 50 13.99 14.47 -4.35
N GLU A 51 15.09 15.19 -4.15
CA GLU A 51 16.33 14.94 -4.88
C GLU A 51 16.83 13.51 -4.61
N GLY A 52 17.33 12.86 -5.66
CA GLY A 52 17.76 11.46 -5.58
C GLY A 52 16.64 10.43 -5.70
N TYR A 53 15.38 10.83 -5.91
CA TYR A 53 14.26 9.93 -6.22
C TYR A 53 13.65 10.20 -7.59
N HIS A 54 13.35 9.12 -8.30
CA HIS A 54 12.43 9.11 -9.44
C HIS A 54 11.00 8.99 -8.93
N THR A 55 10.13 9.91 -9.35
CA THR A 55 8.76 10.03 -8.84
C THR A 55 7.73 9.78 -9.93
N TYR A 56 6.76 8.92 -9.65
CA TYR A 56 5.69 8.56 -10.56
C TYR A 56 4.34 8.67 -9.85
N TYR A 57 3.31 9.14 -10.55
CA TYR A 57 1.99 9.41 -10.00
C TYR A 57 0.91 8.86 -10.92
N HIS A 58 -0.03 8.08 -10.39
CA HIS A 58 -1.26 7.74 -11.07
C HIS A 58 -2.41 8.49 -10.42
N ASP A 59 -2.82 9.59 -11.04
CA ASP A 59 -3.85 10.48 -10.53
C ASP A 59 -5.26 9.96 -10.84
N ALA A 60 -6.21 10.13 -9.92
CA ALA A 60 -7.62 9.95 -10.26
C ALA A 60 -8.09 11.07 -11.22
N LEU A 61 -9.04 10.78 -12.11
CA LEU A 61 -9.69 11.81 -12.94
C LEU A 61 -10.46 12.83 -12.09
N LYS A 62 -11.06 12.37 -10.99
CA LYS A 62 -11.75 13.24 -10.03
C LYS A 62 -10.71 14.01 -9.20
N LYS A 63 -10.73 15.34 -9.31
CA LYS A 63 -9.83 16.21 -8.53
C LYS A 63 -10.00 16.01 -7.02
N GLY A 64 -8.90 15.93 -6.30
CA GLY A 64 -8.88 15.82 -4.83
C GLY A 64 -9.31 14.44 -4.30
N TYR A 65 -9.24 13.40 -5.13
CA TYR A 65 -9.72 12.06 -4.80
C TYR A 65 -8.64 11.01 -5.10
N SER A 66 -8.55 9.97 -4.27
CA SER A 66 -7.71 8.78 -4.49
C SER A 66 -6.28 9.15 -4.93
N GLY A 67 -5.74 8.47 -5.94
CA GLY A 67 -4.40 8.66 -6.48
C GLY A 67 -3.33 7.88 -5.72
N VAL A 68 -2.36 7.32 -6.45
CA VAL A 68 -1.20 6.62 -5.89
C VAL A 68 0.10 7.19 -6.47
N ALA A 69 1.20 7.01 -5.75
CA ALA A 69 2.53 7.41 -6.21
C ALA A 69 3.61 6.40 -5.80
N ILE A 70 4.68 6.35 -6.58
CA ILE A 70 5.91 5.61 -6.27
C ILE A 70 7.10 6.57 -6.35
N TYR A 71 7.94 6.53 -5.33
CA TYR A 71 9.24 7.20 -5.27
C TYR A 71 10.30 6.10 -5.22
N SER A 72 11.30 6.16 -6.09
CA SER A 72 12.36 5.16 -6.11
C SER A 72 13.72 5.82 -6.30
N ARG A 73 14.73 5.40 -5.55
CA ARG A 73 16.11 5.85 -5.76
C ARG A 73 16.65 5.44 -7.12
N HIS A 74 16.32 4.22 -7.52
CA HIS A 74 16.72 3.67 -8.81
C HIS A 74 15.65 3.98 -9.84
N GLN A 75 16.06 4.31 -11.06
CA GLN A 75 15.13 4.49 -12.16
C GLN A 75 14.50 3.12 -12.51
N PRO A 76 13.16 2.99 -12.49
CA PRO A 76 12.51 1.77 -12.98
C PRO A 76 12.79 1.54 -14.47
N ASP A 77 12.90 0.28 -14.87
CA ASP A 77 13.00 -0.12 -16.27
C ASP A 77 11.70 0.21 -17.02
N ARG A 78 10.57 0.00 -16.33
CA ARG A 78 9.23 0.29 -16.84
C ARG A 78 8.31 0.73 -15.70
N VAL A 79 7.35 1.58 -16.05
CA VAL A 79 6.28 2.01 -15.15
C VAL A 79 4.95 1.71 -15.83
N HIS A 80 4.05 1.00 -15.13
CA HIS A 80 2.72 0.66 -15.63
C HIS A 80 1.65 1.38 -14.82
N TYR A 81 0.73 2.02 -15.53
CA TYR A 81 -0.36 2.79 -14.96
C TYR A 81 -1.66 2.00 -15.16
N GLY A 82 -2.32 1.67 -14.05
CA GLY A 82 -3.59 0.95 -14.10
C GLY A 82 -3.47 -0.54 -14.45
N LEU A 83 -4.63 -1.17 -14.56
CA LEU A 83 -4.81 -2.61 -14.82
C LEU A 83 -5.65 -2.89 -16.07
N GLY A 84 -6.12 -1.86 -16.78
CA GLY A 84 -7.05 -1.99 -17.89
C GLY A 84 -8.50 -2.17 -17.42
N TRP A 85 -8.83 -1.71 -16.21
CA TRP A 85 -10.20 -1.66 -15.70
C TRP A 85 -10.55 -0.23 -15.32
N ASP A 86 -11.42 0.38 -16.12
CA ASP A 86 -11.81 1.78 -16.03
C ASP A 86 -12.16 2.24 -14.60
N VAL A 87 -12.81 1.39 -13.80
CA VAL A 87 -13.19 1.76 -12.43
C VAL A 87 -11.97 1.98 -11.53
N MET A 88 -10.93 1.16 -11.67
CA MET A 88 -9.70 1.29 -10.89
C MET A 88 -8.77 2.34 -11.50
N ASP A 89 -8.71 2.39 -12.83
CA ASP A 89 -7.80 3.24 -13.59
C ASP A 89 -8.24 4.71 -13.51
N HIS A 90 -9.52 5.01 -13.69
CA HIS A 90 -10.05 6.37 -13.51
C HIS A 90 -9.93 6.87 -12.07
N GLU A 91 -9.84 5.98 -11.09
CA GLU A 91 -9.62 6.33 -9.69
C GLU A 91 -8.12 6.36 -9.32
N GLY A 92 -7.20 6.07 -10.24
CA GLY A 92 -5.75 6.16 -9.99
C GLY A 92 -5.28 5.30 -8.83
N ARG A 93 -5.61 4.00 -8.84
CA ARG A 93 -5.45 3.10 -7.68
C ARG A 93 -4.35 2.06 -7.80
N TRP A 94 -3.69 1.98 -8.94
CA TRP A 94 -2.63 1.03 -9.22
C TRP A 94 -1.48 1.72 -9.96
N LEU A 95 -0.27 1.60 -9.43
CA LEU A 95 0.95 2.03 -10.08
C LEU A 95 2.03 0.99 -9.83
N GLN A 96 2.68 0.53 -10.88
CA GLN A 96 3.71 -0.49 -10.81
C GLN A 96 5.02 0.07 -11.36
N ALA A 97 6.12 -0.19 -10.67
CA ALA A 97 7.48 0.07 -11.11
C ALA A 97 8.27 -1.24 -11.19
N ASP A 98 8.89 -1.47 -12.35
CA ASP A 98 9.68 -2.68 -12.63
C ASP A 98 11.18 -2.40 -12.50
N PHE A 99 11.91 -3.30 -11.83
CA PHE A 99 13.35 -3.27 -11.61
C PHE A 99 13.94 -4.67 -11.86
N GLY A 100 14.53 -4.92 -13.03
CA GLY A 100 14.97 -6.27 -13.42
C GLY A 100 13.82 -7.27 -13.29
N ASP A 101 13.97 -8.26 -12.43
CA ASP A 101 12.96 -9.30 -12.14
C ASP A 101 12.04 -8.99 -10.93
N LEU A 102 12.14 -7.80 -10.36
CA LEU A 102 11.28 -7.33 -9.25
C LEU A 102 10.27 -6.28 -9.76
N SER A 103 9.03 -6.35 -9.29
CA SER A 103 8.06 -5.25 -9.41
C SER A 103 7.60 -4.79 -8.04
N VAL A 104 7.59 -3.47 -7.84
CA VAL A 104 6.99 -2.84 -6.65
C VAL A 104 5.74 -2.09 -7.08
N ILE A 105 4.63 -2.35 -6.39
CA ILE A 105 3.32 -1.81 -6.71
C ILE A 105 2.83 -0.96 -5.54
N SER A 106 2.24 0.19 -5.85
CA SER A 106 1.42 0.96 -4.91
C SER A 106 -0.05 0.75 -5.26
N LEU A 107 -0.77 0.04 -4.38
CA LEU A 107 -2.18 -0.28 -4.49
C LEU A 107 -3.00 0.53 -3.49
N TYR A 108 -4.11 1.11 -3.93
CA TYR A 108 -5.15 1.63 -3.04
C TYR A 108 -6.49 0.93 -3.35
N LEU A 109 -6.80 -0.14 -2.62
CA LEU A 109 -8.06 -0.86 -2.81
C LEU A 109 -9.24 0.01 -2.36
N GLN A 110 -10.37 -0.14 -3.03
CA GLN A 110 -11.57 0.63 -2.73
C GLN A 110 -12.04 0.37 -1.28
N SER A 111 -12.39 1.44 -0.57
CA SER A 111 -13.11 1.34 0.71
C SER A 111 -14.61 1.25 0.46
N GLY A 112 -15.29 0.33 1.16
CA GLY A 112 -16.75 0.21 1.15
C GLY A 112 -17.45 0.92 2.31
N SER A 113 -16.69 1.53 3.22
CA SER A 113 -17.20 2.07 4.49
C SER A 113 -18.20 3.23 4.36
N SER A 114 -18.24 3.93 3.22
CA SER A 114 -19.07 5.13 3.09
C SER A 114 -20.54 4.85 2.77
N LYS A 115 -20.82 3.83 1.94
CA LYS A 115 -22.14 3.50 1.38
C LYS A 115 -22.15 2.09 0.79
N GLU A 116 -23.32 1.47 0.70
CA GLU A 116 -23.51 0.15 0.10
C GLU A 116 -22.98 0.08 -1.34
N GLU A 117 -23.22 1.11 -2.17
CA GLU A 117 -22.73 1.12 -3.55
C GLU A 117 -21.19 1.10 -3.62
N ARG A 118 -20.51 1.66 -2.61
CA ARG A 118 -19.04 1.58 -2.52
C ARG A 118 -18.55 0.23 -2.06
N GLN A 119 -19.31 -0.48 -1.23
CA GLN A 119 -19.00 -1.88 -0.89
C GLN A 119 -19.13 -2.77 -2.13
N GLN A 120 -20.15 -2.56 -2.97
CA GLN A 120 -20.29 -3.32 -4.22
C GLN A 120 -19.15 -3.06 -5.19
N VAL A 121 -18.68 -1.81 -5.32
CA VAL A 121 -17.48 -1.50 -6.12
C VAL A 121 -16.23 -2.18 -5.54
N LYS A 122 -16.09 -2.26 -4.21
CA LYS A 122 -14.99 -2.98 -3.57
C LYS A 122 -15.03 -4.48 -3.90
N TYR A 123 -16.20 -5.11 -3.83
CA TYR A 123 -16.34 -6.51 -4.23
C TYR A 123 -16.01 -6.74 -5.71
N SER A 124 -16.47 -5.86 -6.62
CA SER A 124 -16.07 -5.94 -8.03
C SER A 124 -14.56 -5.82 -8.23
N ALA A 125 -13.88 -5.02 -7.40
CA ALA A 125 -12.42 -4.92 -7.44
C ALA A 125 -11.74 -6.20 -6.94
N MET A 126 -12.24 -6.80 -5.86
CA MET A 126 -11.76 -8.07 -5.33
C MET A 126 -11.89 -9.20 -6.37
N ASP A 127 -13.05 -9.29 -7.03
CA ASP A 127 -13.33 -10.27 -8.10
C ASP A 127 -12.42 -10.05 -9.32
N TYR A 128 -12.18 -8.79 -9.67
CA TYR A 128 -11.31 -8.44 -10.80
C TYR A 128 -9.83 -8.73 -10.52
N LEU A 129 -9.38 -8.49 -9.29
CA LEU A 129 -7.97 -8.65 -8.91
C LEU A 129 -7.57 -10.10 -8.73
N MET A 130 -8.41 -10.96 -8.16
CA MET A 130 -8.00 -12.31 -7.76
C MET A 130 -7.42 -13.14 -8.92
N PRO A 131 -8.05 -13.24 -10.12
CA PRO A 131 -7.47 -13.96 -11.25
C PRO A 131 -6.12 -13.39 -11.69
N ARG A 132 -5.96 -12.06 -11.68
CA ARG A 132 -4.72 -11.38 -12.04
C ARG A 132 -3.61 -11.63 -11.03
N LEU A 133 -3.94 -11.61 -9.74
CA LEU A 133 -3.02 -11.92 -8.67
C LEU A 133 -2.53 -13.38 -8.77
N ARG A 134 -3.39 -14.31 -9.19
CA ARG A 134 -2.99 -15.70 -9.48
C ARG A 134 -2.06 -15.79 -10.69
N GLU A 135 -2.34 -15.05 -11.77
CA GLU A 135 -1.46 -14.98 -12.94
C GLU A 135 -0.08 -14.41 -12.57
N MET A 136 -0.05 -13.31 -11.83
CA MET A 136 1.19 -12.66 -11.37
C MET A 136 2.01 -13.58 -10.46
N ALA A 137 1.38 -14.28 -9.52
CA ALA A 137 2.09 -15.23 -8.64
C ALA A 137 2.71 -16.42 -9.41
N ALA A 138 2.21 -16.73 -10.61
CA ALA A 138 2.63 -17.86 -11.42
C ALA A 138 3.59 -17.49 -12.57
N ASP A 139 3.84 -16.20 -12.84
CA ASP A 139 4.61 -15.75 -14.01
C ASP A 139 6.14 -15.83 -13.83
N GLY A 140 6.61 -16.13 -12.61
CA GLY A 140 8.03 -16.29 -12.26
C GLY A 140 8.74 -14.98 -11.90
N ARG A 141 8.05 -13.83 -11.92
CA ARG A 141 8.56 -12.54 -11.49
C ARG A 141 8.31 -12.34 -10.00
N GLU A 142 9.21 -11.63 -9.32
CA GLU A 142 8.99 -11.25 -7.93
C GLU A 142 8.17 -9.96 -7.83
N TYR A 143 7.19 -9.96 -6.93
CA TYR A 143 6.30 -8.82 -6.73
C TYR A 143 6.24 -8.44 -5.25
N ILE A 144 6.21 -7.13 -4.98
CA ILE A 144 5.83 -6.56 -3.68
C ILE A 144 4.70 -5.55 -3.91
N ILE A 145 3.49 -5.90 -3.48
CA ILE A 145 2.32 -5.05 -3.51
C ILE A 145 2.20 -4.33 -2.18
N CYS A 146 2.57 -3.06 -2.18
CA CYS A 146 2.47 -2.16 -1.05
C CYS A 146 1.14 -1.40 -1.10
N GLY A 147 0.50 -1.24 0.04
CA GLY A 147 -0.51 -0.19 0.17
C GLY A 147 -1.67 -0.54 1.08
N ASP A 148 -2.74 0.22 0.91
CA ASP A 148 -3.97 0.13 1.70
C ASP A 148 -4.96 -0.78 0.99
N TRP A 149 -5.12 -1.98 1.56
CA TRP A 149 -6.04 -3.01 1.08
C TRP A 149 -7.44 -2.82 1.65
N ASN A 150 -7.66 -1.88 2.57
CA ASN A 150 -8.94 -1.63 3.22
C ASN A 150 -9.59 -2.88 3.85
N ILE A 151 -8.82 -3.93 4.18
CA ILE A 151 -9.30 -5.18 4.77
C ILE A 151 -8.34 -5.59 5.89
N ALA A 152 -8.86 -5.86 7.08
CA ALA A 152 -8.14 -6.53 8.15
C ALA A 152 -8.41 -8.04 8.05
N HIS A 153 -7.35 -8.86 8.05
CA HIS A 153 -7.46 -10.29 7.77
C HIS A 153 -8.02 -11.10 8.94
N ARG A 154 -7.31 -11.10 10.07
CA ARG A 154 -7.62 -11.93 11.25
C ARG A 154 -8.04 -11.08 12.44
N ASN A 155 -8.57 -11.72 13.48
CA ASN A 155 -8.98 -11.01 14.71
C ASN A 155 -7.82 -10.22 15.36
N ILE A 156 -6.58 -10.69 15.21
CA ILE A 156 -5.37 -10.00 15.69
C ILE A 156 -5.13 -8.66 14.98
N ASP A 157 -5.70 -8.48 13.79
CA ASP A 157 -5.50 -7.32 12.92
C ASP A 157 -6.48 -6.18 13.21
N ILE A 158 -7.36 -6.32 14.20
CA ILE A 158 -8.31 -5.28 14.58
C ILE A 158 -8.69 -5.38 16.05
N LYS A 159 -8.61 -4.26 16.79
CA LYS A 159 -8.85 -4.23 18.23
C LYS A 159 -10.25 -4.71 18.62
N ASN A 160 -11.28 -4.14 18.01
CA ASN A 160 -12.69 -4.38 18.34
C ASN A 160 -13.36 -5.35 17.34
N TRP A 161 -12.69 -6.47 17.04
CA TRP A 161 -13.12 -7.42 16.00
C TRP A 161 -14.59 -7.86 16.15
N ARG A 162 -15.04 -8.20 17.37
CA ARG A 162 -16.41 -8.72 17.62
C ARG A 162 -17.51 -7.81 17.06
N SER A 163 -17.38 -6.51 17.30
CA SER A 163 -18.37 -5.50 16.88
C SER A 163 -18.23 -5.07 15.43
N ASN A 164 -17.13 -5.40 14.76
CA ASN A 164 -16.82 -4.93 13.40
C ASN A 164 -17.03 -5.99 12.32
N GLN A 165 -17.47 -7.21 12.66
CA GLN A 165 -17.79 -8.27 11.70
C GLN A 165 -18.89 -7.94 10.68
N LYS A 166 -19.59 -6.81 10.86
CA LYS A 166 -20.64 -6.32 9.94
C LYS A 166 -20.25 -5.00 9.26
N ASN A 167 -19.00 -4.56 9.44
CA ASN A 167 -18.49 -3.30 8.89
C ASN A 167 -17.48 -3.61 7.79
N SER A 168 -17.55 -2.84 6.70
CA SER A 168 -16.56 -2.87 5.62
C SER A 168 -15.14 -2.78 6.19
N GLY A 169 -14.27 -3.65 5.68
CA GLY A 169 -12.92 -3.90 6.14
C GLY A 169 -12.77 -5.10 7.08
N PHE A 170 -13.86 -5.67 7.59
CA PHE A 170 -13.82 -6.90 8.40
C PHE A 170 -15.04 -7.81 8.16
N LEU A 171 -15.69 -7.67 7.00
CA LEU A 171 -16.78 -8.57 6.60
C LEU A 171 -16.25 -9.98 6.36
N PRO A 172 -17.05 -11.04 6.62
CA PRO A 172 -16.64 -12.42 6.37
C PRO A 172 -16.12 -12.66 4.95
N GLU A 173 -16.76 -12.06 3.95
CA GLU A 173 -16.41 -12.19 2.53
C GLU A 173 -15.06 -11.53 2.21
N GLU A 174 -14.77 -10.38 2.83
CA GLU A 174 -13.49 -9.68 2.66
C GLU A 174 -12.33 -10.46 3.30
N ARG A 175 -12.59 -11.08 4.46
CA ARG A 175 -11.61 -11.92 5.15
C ARG A 175 -11.35 -13.21 4.38
N ALA A 176 -12.40 -13.87 3.90
CA ALA A 176 -12.30 -15.07 3.08
C ALA A 176 -11.52 -14.81 1.77
N TRP A 177 -11.64 -13.62 1.19
CA TRP A 177 -10.85 -13.24 0.03
C TRP A 177 -9.34 -13.12 0.33
N LEU A 178 -8.98 -12.64 1.53
CA LEU A 178 -7.59 -12.67 1.98
C LEU A 178 -7.12 -14.08 2.36
N ASP A 179 -8.00 -14.93 2.90
CA ASP A 179 -7.69 -16.36 3.09
C ASP A 179 -7.34 -17.01 1.73
N GLU A 180 -8.16 -16.81 0.69
CA GLU A 180 -7.86 -17.31 -0.66
C GLU A 180 -6.53 -16.74 -1.20
N LEU A 181 -6.29 -15.45 -1.01
CA LEU A 181 -5.08 -14.78 -1.50
C LEU A 181 -3.80 -15.42 -0.92
N PHE A 182 -3.81 -15.69 0.38
CA PHE A 182 -2.63 -16.20 1.10
C PHE A 182 -2.51 -17.72 1.08
N ASP A 183 -3.62 -18.45 1.14
CA ASP A 183 -3.60 -19.90 1.24
C ASP A 183 -3.60 -20.60 -0.13
N GLU A 184 -4.19 -19.95 -1.16
CA GLU A 184 -4.41 -20.58 -2.46
C GLU A 184 -3.78 -19.84 -3.65
N ALA A 185 -3.72 -18.51 -3.61
CA ALA A 185 -3.20 -17.71 -4.72
C ALA A 185 -1.67 -17.51 -4.68
N GLY A 186 -1.00 -18.01 -3.64
CA GLY A 186 0.47 -18.06 -3.55
C GLY A 186 1.14 -16.78 -3.06
N TRP A 187 0.39 -15.87 -2.45
CA TRP A 187 0.93 -14.62 -1.90
C TRP A 187 1.23 -14.72 -0.41
N VAL A 188 2.12 -13.85 0.07
CA VAL A 188 2.55 -13.83 1.48
C VAL A 188 2.28 -12.47 2.09
N ASP A 189 1.60 -12.45 3.24
CA ASP A 189 1.59 -11.31 4.16
C ASP A 189 2.96 -11.18 4.84
N VAL A 190 3.79 -10.28 4.32
CA VAL A 190 5.20 -10.18 4.76
C VAL A 190 5.28 -9.65 6.20
N PHE A 191 4.37 -8.76 6.62
CA PHE A 191 4.38 -8.26 7.99
C PHE A 191 4.20 -9.40 8.99
N ARG A 192 3.21 -10.28 8.77
CA ARG A 192 2.92 -11.40 9.68
C ARG A 192 3.95 -12.51 9.65
N ARG A 193 4.83 -12.54 8.66
CA ARG A 193 6.02 -13.38 8.66
C ARG A 193 7.10 -12.87 9.63
N VAL A 194 7.24 -11.55 9.73
CA VAL A 194 8.31 -10.90 10.50
C VAL A 194 7.85 -10.56 11.93
N ASP A 195 6.58 -10.24 12.11
CA ASP A 195 5.99 -9.80 13.38
C ASP A 195 4.61 -10.42 13.63
N ASP A 196 4.56 -11.34 14.60
CA ASP A 196 3.36 -12.05 15.04
C ASP A 196 2.66 -11.40 16.24
N ARG A 197 3.16 -10.26 16.74
CA ARG A 197 2.62 -9.61 17.93
C ARG A 197 1.22 -9.09 17.70
N GLU A 198 0.46 -9.08 18.79
CA GLU A 198 -0.84 -8.41 18.85
C GLU A 198 -0.69 -6.88 18.81
N GLU A 199 -1.80 -6.19 18.59
CA GLU A 199 -1.91 -4.73 18.67
C GLU A 199 -1.06 -3.91 17.68
N GLN A 200 -0.60 -4.58 16.62
CA GLN A 200 0.08 -3.98 15.48
C GLN A 200 -0.95 -3.56 14.44
N TYR A 201 -1.27 -2.27 14.41
CA TYR A 201 -2.30 -1.68 13.53
C TYR A 201 -1.67 -0.59 12.67
N THR A 202 -2.25 -0.33 11.50
CA THR A 202 -1.76 0.67 10.55
C THR A 202 -2.73 1.80 10.32
N TRP A 203 -4.00 1.67 10.74
CA TRP A 203 -5.04 2.69 10.61
C TRP A 203 -5.81 2.93 11.89
N TRP A 204 -6.16 4.19 12.16
CA TRP A 204 -7.03 4.61 13.26
C TRP A 204 -7.98 5.70 12.81
N SER A 205 -9.26 5.55 13.15
CA SER A 205 -10.26 6.57 12.87
C SER A 205 -9.88 7.94 13.46
N ASN A 206 -10.13 9.01 12.71
CA ASN A 206 -10.06 10.38 13.22
C ASN A 206 -11.14 10.70 14.28
N ARG A 207 -12.09 9.79 14.52
CA ARG A 207 -13.17 10.00 15.50
C ARG A 207 -12.73 9.56 16.90
N GLY A 208 -13.00 10.42 17.89
CA GLY A 208 -12.70 10.12 19.29
C GLY A 208 -11.20 10.04 19.56
N ARG A 209 -10.78 9.08 20.39
CA ARG A 209 -9.38 8.86 20.79
C ARG A 209 -8.81 7.56 20.23
N ALA A 210 -9.20 7.16 19.01
CA ALA A 210 -8.85 5.84 18.47
C ALA A 210 -7.32 5.60 18.44
N TRP A 211 -6.53 6.62 18.05
CA TRP A 211 -5.08 6.56 18.06
C TRP A 211 -4.52 6.36 19.48
N ASP A 212 -4.92 7.22 20.43
CA ASP A 212 -4.45 7.20 21.83
C ASP A 212 -4.78 5.89 22.54
N ASN A 213 -5.95 5.32 22.26
CA ASN A 213 -6.44 4.10 22.88
C ASN A 213 -6.01 2.83 22.12
N ASN A 214 -5.19 2.97 21.06
CA ASN A 214 -4.84 1.92 20.10
C ASN A 214 -6.05 1.12 19.57
N THR A 215 -7.18 1.80 19.32
CA THR A 215 -8.36 1.21 18.67
C THR A 215 -8.17 1.22 17.15
N GLY A 216 -7.25 0.40 16.68
CA GLY A 216 -6.79 0.39 15.29
C GLY A 216 -7.17 -0.87 14.50
N TRP A 217 -6.83 -0.80 13.22
CA TRP A 217 -6.97 -1.85 12.22
C TRP A 217 -5.64 -1.96 11.45
N ARG A 218 -5.23 -3.17 11.09
CA ARG A 218 -4.13 -3.41 10.16
C ARG A 218 -4.73 -3.66 8.78
N ILE A 219 -4.68 -2.63 7.95
CA ILE A 219 -5.25 -2.65 6.59
C ILE A 219 -4.22 -2.26 5.52
N ASP A 220 -3.02 -1.88 5.94
CA ASP A 220 -1.89 -1.61 5.07
C ASP A 220 -0.93 -2.81 5.10
N TYR A 221 -0.49 -3.25 3.93
CA TYR A 221 0.30 -4.47 3.77
C TYR A 221 1.46 -4.26 2.81
N HIS A 222 2.49 -5.08 2.99
CA HIS A 222 3.30 -5.57 1.89
C HIS A 222 2.85 -7.01 1.65
N ILE A 223 2.20 -7.25 0.51
CA ILE A 223 1.84 -8.59 0.04
C ILE A 223 2.79 -8.95 -1.09
N ALA A 224 3.54 -10.04 -0.94
CA ALA A 224 4.62 -10.36 -1.85
C ALA A 224 4.63 -11.81 -2.31
N THR A 225 5.28 -12.06 -3.44
CA THR A 225 5.61 -13.43 -3.87
C THR A 225 6.57 -14.09 -2.87
N PRO A 226 6.59 -15.44 -2.77
CA PRO A 226 7.33 -16.13 -1.71
C PRO A 226 8.83 -15.84 -1.71
N GLY A 227 9.48 -15.76 -2.88
CA GLY A 227 10.93 -15.59 -2.99
C GLY A 227 11.44 -14.31 -2.35
N VAL A 228 10.80 -13.17 -2.64
CA VAL A 228 11.16 -11.88 -2.03
C VAL A 228 10.62 -11.75 -0.61
N ALA A 229 9.46 -12.35 -0.29
CA ALA A 229 8.95 -12.40 1.07
C ALA A 229 9.90 -13.12 2.05
N GLU A 230 10.62 -14.14 1.56
CA GLU A 230 11.66 -14.85 2.33
C GLU A 230 12.84 -14.00 2.74
N ARG A 231 13.06 -12.87 2.05
CA ARG A 231 14.17 -11.96 2.32
C ARG A 231 13.83 -10.87 3.32
N ALA A 232 12.58 -10.78 3.81
CA ALA A 232 12.19 -9.78 4.78
C ALA A 232 12.86 -10.05 6.14
N VAL A 233 13.56 -9.05 6.69
CA VAL A 233 14.34 -9.16 7.93
C VAL A 233 13.86 -8.25 9.05
N SER A 234 13.13 -7.19 8.74
CA SER A 234 12.54 -6.30 9.74
C SER A 234 11.22 -5.71 9.24
N ALA A 235 10.34 -5.38 10.18
CA ALA A 235 9.11 -4.66 9.92
C ALA A 235 8.90 -3.61 11.02
N GLU A 236 8.41 -2.43 10.64
CA GLU A 236 8.14 -1.32 11.55
C GLU A 236 6.83 -0.63 11.17
N ILE A 237 5.98 -0.39 12.17
CA ILE A 237 4.84 0.52 12.07
C ILE A 237 5.18 1.78 12.84
N TYR A 238 5.42 2.89 12.14
CA TYR A 238 5.89 4.13 12.75
C TYR A 238 4.73 4.94 13.36
N LYS A 239 4.77 5.18 14.67
CA LYS A 239 3.71 5.85 15.43
C LYS A 239 4.16 7.10 16.22
N ASP A 240 5.45 7.42 16.23
CA ASP A 240 5.98 8.52 17.03
C ASP A 240 5.50 9.90 16.53
N GLN A 241 5.26 10.01 15.23
CA GLN A 241 4.66 11.19 14.61
C GLN A 241 3.57 10.78 13.62
N ARG A 242 2.47 11.53 13.65
CA ARG A 242 1.28 11.22 12.85
C ARG A 242 1.22 12.08 11.59
N PHE A 243 1.41 11.44 10.43
CA PHE A 243 1.29 12.09 9.12
C PHE A 243 -0.13 11.95 8.52
N SER A 244 -0.81 10.85 8.84
CA SER A 244 -2.11 10.48 8.30
C SER A 244 -2.99 9.84 9.40
N ASP A 245 -4.20 9.44 9.07
CA ASP A 245 -4.91 8.42 9.85
C ASP A 245 -4.33 7.01 9.69
N HIS A 246 -3.41 6.84 8.74
CA HIS A 246 -2.53 5.69 8.66
C HIS A 246 -1.13 5.96 9.25
N ALA A 247 -0.48 4.92 9.74
CA ALA A 247 0.94 4.88 10.11
C ALA A 247 1.77 4.36 8.92
N PRO A 248 2.97 4.90 8.66
CA PRO A 248 3.89 4.30 7.71
C PRO A 248 4.25 2.86 8.12
N LEU A 249 4.12 1.93 7.18
CA LEU A 249 4.60 0.56 7.31
C LEU A 249 5.91 0.44 6.53
N THR A 250 6.98 0.05 7.22
CA THR A 250 8.32 -0.12 6.64
C THR A 250 8.73 -1.58 6.73
N LEU A 251 9.27 -2.13 5.65
CA LEU A 251 9.92 -3.44 5.66
C LEU A 251 11.31 -3.35 5.04
N ASP A 252 12.28 -3.98 5.72
CA ASP A 252 13.62 -4.18 5.20
C ASP A 252 13.77 -5.61 4.66
N TYR A 253 14.35 -5.70 3.47
CA TYR A 253 14.61 -6.95 2.77
C TYR A 253 16.11 -7.11 2.51
N GLU A 254 16.64 -8.31 2.74
CA GLU A 254 17.94 -8.79 2.22
C GLU A 254 17.84 -9.08 0.71
N PHE A 255 17.45 -8.06 -0.03
CA PHE A 255 17.27 -8.04 -1.47
C PHE A 255 17.88 -6.74 -1.98
N THR A 256 18.52 -6.79 -3.14
CA THR A 256 19.07 -5.60 -3.79
C THR A 256 18.17 -5.24 -4.96
N VAL A 257 17.75 -3.97 -5.05
CA VAL A 257 16.98 -3.51 -6.22
C VAL A 257 17.87 -3.66 -7.46
N PRO A 258 17.47 -4.43 -8.48
CA PRO A 258 18.26 -4.55 -9.69
C PRO A 258 18.43 -3.18 -10.34
N GLN A 259 19.68 -2.83 -10.66
CA GLN A 259 19.97 -1.59 -11.36
C GLN A 259 19.90 -1.84 -12.86
N ARG A 260 19.29 -0.90 -13.59
CA ARG A 260 19.39 -0.88 -15.03
C ARG A 260 20.86 -0.75 -15.43
N SER A 261 21.40 -1.72 -16.16
CA SER A 261 22.72 -1.59 -16.77
C SER A 261 22.75 -0.31 -17.62
N PRO A 262 23.78 0.55 -17.52
CA PRO A 262 23.93 1.65 -18.45
C PRO A 262 23.91 1.05 -19.86
N VAL A 263 22.95 1.47 -20.67
CA VAL A 263 22.96 1.13 -22.09
C VAL A 263 24.17 1.86 -22.67
N GLU A 264 25.15 1.10 -23.20
CA GLU A 264 26.27 1.63 -23.99
C GLU A 264 25.77 2.40 -25.22
#